data_AF-A0A662F996-F1
#
_entry.id   AF-A0A662F996-F1
#
_cell.length_a   1.000
_cell.length_b   1.000
_cell.length_c   1.000
_cell.angle_alpha   90.00
_cell.angle_beta   90.00
_cell.angle_gamma   90.00
#
_symmetry.space_group_name_H-M   'P 1'
#
loop_
_entity.id
_entity.type
_entity.pdbx_description
1 polymer ?
#
loop_
_entity_poly.entity_id
_entity_poly.type
_entity_poly.pdbx_seq_one_letter_code
_entity_poly.pdbx_strand_id
1 'polypeptide(L)'
;MKLEDLLSLIGNAVDRLQRSVTLFSDSDRSAGLKELQHVVNEIDQYIAKIDQDPLLKIAGIDRDQIVSELEGVKHELTLVIDELTAASTG
;
A
#
# COMPACT_ATOMS: atom_id res chain seq x y z
N MET A 1 -5.36 19.75 6.65
CA MET A 1 -4.97 18.86 5.54
C MET A 1 -3.81 18.05 6.05
N LYS A 2 -3.93 16.73 6.22
CA LYS A 2 -2.76 15.90 6.57
C LYS A 2 -1.85 15.89 5.35
N LEU A 3 -0.55 16.12 5.52
CA LEU A 3 0.41 15.89 4.44
C LEU A 3 0.36 14.39 4.13
N GLU A 4 -0.02 14.05 2.90
CA GLU A 4 0.17 12.71 2.36
C GLU A 4 1.58 12.69 1.77
N ASP A 5 2.57 12.48 2.64
CA ASP A 5 3.98 12.34 2.26
C ASP A 5 4.42 10.87 2.25
N LEU A 6 5.56 10.60 1.63
CA LEU A 6 6.10 9.24 1.46
C LEU A 6 6.24 8.49 2.79
N LEU A 7 6.69 9.19 3.84
CA LEU A 7 6.90 8.57 5.15
C LEU A 7 5.58 8.18 5.81
N SER A 8 4.56 9.02 5.65
CA SER A 8 3.21 8.74 6.11
C SER A 8 2.59 7.56 5.35
N LEU A 9 2.80 7.48 4.03
CA LEU A 9 2.40 6.31 3.24
C LEU A 9 3.06 5.03 3.77
N ILE A 10 4.38 5.04 3.94
CA ILE A 10 5.13 3.87 4.42
C ILE A 10 4.63 3.44 5.80
N GLY A 11 4.48 4.37 6.74
CA GLY A 11 3.98 4.07 8.09
C GLY A 11 2.59 3.44 8.07
N ASN A 12 1.66 4.03 7.33
CA ASN A 12 0.30 3.49 7.22
C ASN A 12 0.28 2.12 6.53
N ALA A 13 1.07 1.94 5.47
CA ALA A 13 1.17 0.68 4.76
C ALA A 13 1.68 -0.44 5.68
N VAL A 14 2.75 -0.20 6.43
CA VAL A 14 3.29 -1.18 7.39
C VAL A 14 2.27 -1.55 8.46
N ASP A 15 1.59 -0.56 9.05
CA ASP A 15 0.56 -0.80 10.07
C ASP A 15 -0.59 -1.67 9.52
N ARG A 16 -1.04 -1.40 8.28
CA ARG A 16 -2.11 -2.17 7.63
C ARG A 16 -1.68 -3.57 7.26
N LEU A 17 -0.46 -3.74 6.73
CA LEU A 17 0.09 -5.07 6.44
C LEU A 17 0.19 -5.92 7.71
N GLN A 18 0.65 -5.33 8.82
CA GLN A 18 0.68 -6.02 10.11
C GLN A 18 -0.73 -6.43 10.57
N ARG A 19 -1.72 -5.53 10.50
CA ARG A 19 -3.11 -5.85 10.83
C ARG A 19 -3.68 -6.95 9.93
N SER A 20 -3.39 -6.89 8.64
CA SER A 20 -3.82 -7.91 7.69
C SER A 20 -3.31 -9.31 8.10
N VAL A 21 -2.04 -9.42 8.49
CA VAL A 21 -1.45 -10.68 8.94
C VAL A 21 -2.12 -11.18 10.22
N THR A 22 -2.40 -10.29 11.18
CA THR A 22 -3.15 -10.65 12.40
C THR A 22 -4.56 -11.13 12.05
N LEU A 23 -5.29 -10.44 11.18
CA LEU A 23 -6.64 -10.80 10.77
C LEU A 23 -6.68 -12.15 10.06
N PHE A 24 -5.71 -12.45 9.19
CA PHE A 24 -5.59 -13.78 8.60
C PHE A 24 -5.29 -14.87 9.65
N SER A 25 -4.47 -14.57 10.65
CA SER A 25 -4.18 -15.49 11.76
C SER A 25 -5.42 -15.76 12.62
N ASP A 26 -6.28 -14.75 12.78
CA ASP A 26 -7.56 -14.84 13.49
C ASP A 26 -8.69 -15.41 12.61
N SER A 27 -8.37 -15.91 11.41
CA SER A 27 -9.32 -16.42 10.41
C SER A 27 -10.35 -15.41 9.87
N ASP A 28 -10.16 -14.11 10.11
CA ASP A 28 -10.94 -13.03 9.50
C ASP A 28 -10.33 -12.61 8.16
N ARG A 29 -10.51 -13.49 7.17
CA ARG A 29 -9.96 -13.31 5.82
C ARG A 29 -10.48 -12.05 5.13
N SER A 30 -11.77 -11.73 5.31
CA SER A 30 -12.39 -10.59 4.63
C SER A 30 -11.84 -9.27 5.14
N ALA A 31 -11.67 -9.13 6.46
CA ALA A 31 -11.02 -7.96 7.03
C ALA A 31 -9.54 -7.87 6.63
N GLY A 32 -8.82 -9.00 6.60
CA GLY A 32 -7.43 -9.06 6.14
C GLY A 32 -7.28 -8.55 4.69
N LEU A 33 -8.07 -9.09 3.76
CA LEU A 33 -8.11 -8.63 2.37
C LEU A 33 -8.41 -7.14 2.25
N LYS A 34 -9.32 -6.63 3.07
CA LYS A 34 -9.68 -5.20 3.08
C LYS A 34 -8.50 -4.32 3.48
N GLU A 35 -7.68 -4.74 4.45
CA GLU A 35 -6.47 -3.99 4.82
C GLU A 35 -5.43 -3.99 3.68
N LEU A 36 -5.23 -5.11 2.98
CA LEU A 36 -4.36 -5.13 1.79
C LEU A 36 -4.86 -4.19 0.69
N GLN A 37 -6.18 -4.20 0.43
CA GLN A 37 -6.79 -3.32 -0.56
C GLN A 37 -6.65 -1.84 -0.18
N HIS A 38 -6.68 -1.52 1.12
CA HIS A 38 -6.41 -0.16 1.59
C HIS A 38 -4.99 0.29 1.26
N VAL A 39 -3.98 -0.58 1.42
CA VAL A 39 -2.59 -0.25 1.04
C VAL A 39 -2.47 0.05 -0.45
N VAL A 40 -3.06 -0.79 -1.31
CA VAL A 40 -3.10 -0.55 -2.76
C VAL A 40 -3.69 0.82 -3.09
N ASN A 41 -4.83 1.16 -2.48
CA ASN A 41 -5.49 2.44 -2.70
C ASN A 41 -4.65 3.64 -2.19
N GLU A 42 -3.98 3.49 -1.06
CA GLU A 42 -3.10 4.53 -0.50
C GLU A 42 -1.88 4.77 -1.41
N ILE A 43 -1.32 3.70 -1.99
CA ILE A 43 -0.25 3.81 -3.00
C ILE A 43 -0.74 4.58 -4.23
N ASP A 44 -1.90 4.23 -4.79
CA ASP A 44 -2.46 4.94 -5.96
C ASP A 44 -2.71 6.42 -5.66
N GLN A 45 -3.24 6.73 -4.46
CA GLN A 45 -3.48 8.11 -4.03
C GLN A 45 -2.18 8.91 -3.90
N TYR A 46 -1.14 8.31 -3.34
CA TYR A 46 0.16 8.95 -3.22
C TYR A 46 0.80 9.19 -4.58
N ILE A 47 0.82 8.19 -5.48
CA ILE A 47 1.37 8.35 -6.84
C ILE A 47 0.65 9.49 -7.59
N ALA A 48 -0.67 9.61 -7.45
CA ALA A 48 -1.44 10.69 -8.07
C ALA A 48 -1.09 12.10 -7.55
N LYS A 49 -0.50 12.19 -6.36
CA LYS A 49 -0.15 13.46 -5.68
C LYS A 49 1.36 13.62 -5.47
N ILE A 50 2.19 12.73 -6.00
CA ILE A 50 3.62 12.65 -5.67
C ILE A 50 4.39 13.96 -5.91
N ASP A 51 3.98 14.75 -6.91
CA ASP A 51 4.60 16.05 -7.24
C ASP A 51 4.38 17.11 -6.15
N GLN A 52 3.41 16.86 -5.26
CA GLN A 52 3.07 17.70 -4.12
C GLN A 52 3.89 17.33 -2.88
N ASP A 53 4.65 16.22 -2.89
CA ASP A 53 5.47 15.81 -1.74
C ASP A 53 6.74 16.69 -1.63
N PRO A 54 6.85 17.53 -0.58
CA PRO A 54 8.04 18.35 -0.38
C PRO A 54 9.27 17.53 0.05
N LEU A 55 9.10 16.34 0.64
CA LEU A 55 10.19 15.50 1.12
C LEU A 55 11.04 14.99 -0.04
N LEU A 56 10.42 14.60 -1.15
CA LEU A 56 11.16 14.15 -2.33
C LEU A 56 12.10 15.25 -2.86
N LYS A 57 11.59 16.49 -2.90
CA LYS A 57 12.36 17.65 -3.34
C LYS A 57 13.51 17.97 -2.39
N ILE A 58 13.26 17.92 -1.08
CA ILE A 58 14.27 18.24 -0.05
C ILE A 58 15.37 17.17 -0.01
N ALA A 59 14.99 15.89 -0.11
CA ALA A 59 15.92 14.77 -0.04
C ALA A 59 16.65 14.50 -1.36
N GLY A 60 16.25 15.16 -2.47
CA GLY A 60 16.79 14.92 -3.79
C GLY A 60 16.49 13.51 -4.31
N ILE A 61 15.36 12.94 -3.89
CA ILE A 61 14.93 11.60 -4.28
C ILE A 61 14.28 11.68 -5.67
N ASP A 62 14.64 10.73 -6.54
CA ASP A 62 14.05 10.61 -7.86
C ASP A 62 12.59 10.14 -7.76
N ARG A 63 11.68 11.01 -8.20
CA ARG A 63 10.24 10.76 -8.24
C ARG A 63 9.91 9.53 -9.08
N ASP A 64 10.54 9.36 -10.24
CA ASP A 64 10.20 8.27 -11.16
C ASP A 64 10.67 6.92 -10.61
N GLN A 65 11.80 6.90 -9.90
CA GLN A 65 12.23 5.74 -9.15
C GLN A 65 11.20 5.35 -8.07
N ILE A 66 10.73 6.32 -7.27
CA ILE A 66 9.73 6.04 -6.24
C ILE A 66 8.41 5.55 -6.83
N VAL A 67 7.94 6.13 -7.93
CA VAL A 67 6.75 5.61 -8.62
C VAL A 67 6.96 4.18 -9.06
N SER A 68 8.10 3.86 -9.68
CA SER A 68 8.37 2.50 -10.15
C SER A 68 8.42 1.49 -9.00
N GLU A 69 9.03 1.84 -7.86
CA GLU A 69 9.07 0.97 -6.68
C GLU A 69 7.68 0.76 -6.08
N LEU A 70 6.89 1.83 -5.96
CA LEU A 70 5.52 1.76 -5.44
C LEU A 70 4.57 0.98 -6.36
N GLU A 71 4.71 1.13 -7.68
CA GLU A 71 3.96 0.33 -8.64
C GLU A 71 4.32 -1.16 -8.55
N GLY A 72 5.59 -1.49 -8.29
CA GLY A 72 6.04 -2.85 -8.02
C GLY A 72 5.35 -3.45 -6.79
N VAL A 73 5.41 -2.74 -5.66
CA VAL A 73 4.73 -3.17 -4.41
C VAL A 73 3.22 -3.33 -4.62
N LYS A 74 2.59 -2.37 -5.32
CA LYS A 74 1.16 -2.44 -5.66
C LYS A 74 0.83 -3.68 -6.47
N HIS A 75 1.65 -4.00 -7.46
CA HIS A 75 1.47 -5.17 -8.30
C HIS A 75 1.53 -6.46 -7.48
N GLU A 76 2.56 -6.62 -6.63
CA GLU A 76 2.70 -7.79 -5.77
C GLU A 76 1.52 -7.94 -4.81
N LEU A 77 1.08 -6.86 -4.17
CA LEU A 77 -0.09 -6.89 -3.29
C LEU A 77 -1.37 -7.25 -4.02
N THR A 78 -1.53 -6.80 -5.27
CA THR A 78 -2.70 -7.13 -6.09
C THR A 78 -2.73 -8.63 -6.41
N LEU A 79 -1.59 -9.22 -6.75
CA LEU A 79 -1.48 -10.67 -6.96
C LEU A 79 -1.85 -11.45 -5.70
N VAL A 80 -1.36 -11.04 -4.53
CA VAL A 80 -1.71 -11.68 -3.25
C VAL A 80 -3.21 -11.58 -2.97
N ILE A 81 -3.83 -10.41 -3.20
CA ILE A 81 -5.28 -10.22 -3.05
C ILE A 81 -6.05 -11.16 -3.98
N ASP A 82 -5.64 -11.25 -5.25
CA ASP A 82 -6.30 -12.09 -6.24
C ASP A 82 -6.21 -13.58 -5.88
N GLU A 83 -5.02 -14.07 -5.51
CA GLU A 83 -4.80 -15.44 -5.06
C GLU A 83 -5.64 -15.78 -3.82
N LEU A 84 -5.65 -14.88 -2.83
CA LEU A 84 -6.41 -15.06 -1.61
C LEU A 84 -7.92 -14.94 -1.86
N THR A 85 -8.37 -14.20 -2.87
CA THR A 85 -9.79 -14.14 -3.22
C THR A 85 -10.22 -15.43 -3.94
N ALA A 86 -9.43 -15.91 -4.90
CA ALA A 86 -9.71 -17.13 -5.65
C ALA A 86 -9.76 -18.39 -4.75
N ALA A 87 -8.83 -18.49 -3.78
CA ALA A 87 -8.82 -19.58 -2.80
C ALA A 87 -9.98 -19.55 -1.79
N SER A 88 -10.88 -18.56 -1.85
CA SER A 88 -12.12 -18.51 -1.06
C SER A 88 -13.34 -19.05 -1.82
N THR A 89 -13.22 -19.26 -3.13
CA THR A 89 -14.29 -19.76 -4.01
C THR A 89 -14.15 -21.25 -4.37
N GLY A 90 -13.09 -21.91 -3.90
CA GLY A 90 -12.79 -23.33 -4.12
C GLY A 90 -13.12 -24.23 -2.95
#